data_AF-A0A7U4DHB7-F1
#
_entry.id   AF-A0A7U4DHB7-F1
#
_cell.length_a   1.000
_cell.length_b   1.000
_cell.length_c   1.000
_cell.angle_alpha   90.00
_cell.angle_beta   90.00
_cell.angle_gamma   90.00
#
_symmetry.space_group_name_H-M   'P 1'
#
loop_
_entity.id
_entity.type
_entity.pdbx_description
1 polymer ?
#
loop_
_entity_poly.entity_id
_entity_poly.type
_entity_poly.pdbx_seq_one_letter_code
_entity_poly.pdbx_strand_id
1 'polypeptide(L)'
;MTDLNKLRSEFEGIPEIKTHLDHGNVFWSDKNQTYASEFQCLHAVACYVNGAWFGWQEKAKAQAVPEDYCLVPKVPTEKMFQAYERYSVAPMSTLSKTGYKAMIEASESGAEG
;
A
#
# COMPACT_ATOMS: atom_id res chain seq x y z
N MET A 1 -7.48 -4.47 0.35
CA MET A 1 -7.57 -4.05 -1.06
C MET A 1 -6.99 -2.65 -1.18
N THR A 2 -5.90 -2.47 -1.94
CA THR A 2 -5.25 -1.16 -2.10
C THR A 2 -6.22 -0.21 -2.80
N ASP A 3 -6.46 0.95 -2.20
CA ASP A 3 -7.27 2.00 -2.83
C ASP A 3 -6.55 2.49 -4.10
N LEU A 4 -7.13 2.16 -5.26
CA LEU A 4 -6.57 2.49 -6.58
C LEU A 4 -6.45 4.01 -6.77
N ASN A 5 -7.37 4.79 -6.21
CA ASN A 5 -7.33 6.25 -6.32
C ASN A 5 -6.20 6.83 -5.47
N LYS A 6 -5.99 6.28 -4.26
CA LYS A 6 -4.86 6.65 -3.43
C LYS A 6 -3.53 6.31 -4.12
N LEU A 7 -3.42 5.10 -4.67
CA LEU A 7 -2.24 4.65 -5.39
C LEU A 7 -1.93 5.52 -6.62
N ARG A 8 -2.98 5.92 -7.36
CA ARG A 8 -2.86 6.83 -8.50
C ARG A 8 -2.40 8.22 -8.06
N SER A 9 -3.00 8.78 -7.02
CA SER A 9 -2.62 10.08 -6.47
C SER A 9 -1.15 10.12 -6.05
N GLU A 10 -0.65 9.06 -5.39
CA GLU A 10 0.76 8.94 -5.01
C GLU A 10 1.69 8.87 -6.25
N PHE A 11 1.28 8.14 -7.28
CA PHE A 11 2.01 8.06 -8.56
C PHE A 11 2.05 9.40 -9.30
N GLU A 12 0.90 10.07 -9.43
CA GLU A 12 0.75 11.39 -10.08
C GLU A 12 1.52 12.48 -9.32
N GLY A 13 1.78 12.29 -8.03
CA GLY A 13 2.60 13.19 -7.20
C GLY A 13 4.11 13.09 -7.44
N ILE A 14 4.61 12.08 -8.17
CA ILE A 14 6.03 11.94 -8.48
C ILE A 14 6.45 13.12 -9.39
N PRO A 15 7.52 13.90 -9.07
CA PRO A 15 7.86 15.13 -9.80
C PRO A 15 8.00 14.94 -11.32
N GLU A 16 8.60 13.83 -11.74
CA GLU A 16 8.77 13.49 -13.15
C GLU A 16 7.43 13.17 -13.83
N ILE A 17 6.59 12.35 -13.19
CA ILE A 17 5.25 12.01 -13.70
C ILE A 17 4.38 13.27 -13.76
N LYS A 18 4.37 14.07 -12.70
CA LYS A 18 3.66 15.35 -12.65
C LYS A 18 4.04 16.27 -13.81
N THR A 19 5.33 16.37 -14.11
CA THR A 19 5.82 17.17 -15.24
C THR A 19 5.28 16.64 -16.59
N HIS A 20 5.25 15.31 -16.77
CA HIS A 20 4.70 14.70 -17.98
C HIS A 20 3.17 14.85 -18.10
N LEU A 21 2.44 14.82 -16.99
CA LEU A 21 1.00 15.09 -16.97
C LEU A 21 0.71 16.55 -17.33
N ASP A 22 1.37 17.49 -16.64
CA ASP A 22 1.14 18.93 -16.77
C ASP A 22 1.58 19.47 -18.15
N HIS A 23 2.75 19.04 -18.66
CA HIS A 23 3.28 19.53 -19.95
C HIS A 23 2.89 18.66 -21.16
N GLY A 24 2.60 17.38 -20.95
CA GLY A 24 2.28 16.44 -22.01
C GLY A 24 0.79 16.42 -22.39
N ASN A 25 -0.04 17.26 -21.77
CA ASN A 25 -1.51 17.18 -21.87
C ASN A 25 -1.99 15.73 -21.74
N VAL A 26 -1.46 15.03 -20.72
CA VAL A 26 -1.77 13.64 -20.45
C VAL A 26 -2.75 13.60 -19.28
N PHE A 27 -3.86 12.91 -19.46
CA PHE A 27 -4.91 12.79 -18.44
C PHE A 27 -5.31 11.33 -18.25
N TRP A 28 -5.85 11.04 -17.08
CA TRP A 28 -6.40 9.74 -16.77
C TRP A 28 -7.74 9.52 -17.49
N SER A 29 -7.90 8.38 -18.14
CA SER A 29 -9.16 7.95 -18.75
C SER A 29 -9.80 6.85 -17.90
N ASP A 30 -10.88 7.16 -17.19
CA ASP A 30 -11.60 6.16 -16.39
C ASP A 30 -12.21 5.03 -17.25
N LYS A 31 -12.57 5.32 -18.50
CA LYS A 31 -13.10 4.33 -19.43
C LYS A 31 -12.09 3.23 -19.76
N ASN A 32 -10.84 3.63 -19.99
CA ASN A 32 -9.79 2.71 -20.41
C ASN A 32 -8.88 2.29 -19.25
N GLN A 33 -9.01 2.94 -18.09
CA GLN A 33 -8.12 2.79 -16.93
C GLN A 33 -6.65 3.01 -17.30
N THR A 34 -6.39 4.01 -18.15
CA THR A 34 -5.06 4.35 -18.67
C THR A 34 -4.90 5.85 -18.85
N TYR A 35 -3.65 6.29 -18.98
CA TYR A 35 -3.33 7.66 -19.35
C TYR A 35 -3.45 7.86 -20.87
N ALA A 36 -4.07 8.95 -21.28
CA ALA A 36 -4.27 9.31 -22.68
C ALA A 36 -3.88 10.76 -22.94
N SER A 37 -3.67 11.10 -24.21
CA SER A 37 -3.52 12.49 -24.64
C SER A 37 -4.45 12.74 -25.84
N GLU A 38 -5.00 13.94 -25.91
CA GLU A 38 -5.79 14.41 -27.05
C GLU A 38 -4.93 14.74 -28.27
N PHE A 39 -3.62 14.95 -28.07
CA PHE A 39 -2.70 15.31 -29.15
C PHE A 39 -1.87 14.11 -29.58
N GLN A 40 -1.96 13.76 -30.87
CA GLN A 40 -1.21 12.64 -31.43
C GLN A 40 0.31 12.79 -31.28
N CYS A 41 0.84 14.03 -31.35
CA CYS A 41 2.26 14.30 -31.14
C CYS A 41 2.74 14.06 -29.69
N LEU A 42 1.83 13.98 -28.72
CA LEU A 42 2.14 13.72 -27.32
C LEU A 42 1.83 12.27 -26.91
N HIS A 43 1.48 11.41 -27.87
CA HIS A 43 1.21 9.99 -27.63
C HIS A 43 2.39 9.26 -26.98
N ALA A 44 3.62 9.60 -27.36
CA ALA A 44 4.82 9.04 -26.74
C ALA A 44 4.91 9.33 -25.23
N VAL A 45 4.46 10.51 -24.79
CA VAL A 45 4.43 10.88 -23.37
C VAL A 45 3.37 10.05 -22.64
N ALA A 46 2.18 9.87 -23.23
CA ALA A 46 1.15 9.00 -22.66
C ALA A 46 1.63 7.53 -22.57
N CYS A 47 2.34 7.02 -23.58
CA CYS A 47 2.95 5.68 -23.54
C CYS A 47 3.97 5.55 -22.40
N TYR A 48 4.83 6.55 -22.22
CA TYR A 48 5.80 6.59 -21.12
C TYR A 48 5.10 6.51 -19.76
N VAL A 49 4.11 7.38 -19.52
CA VAL A 49 3.37 7.43 -18.25
C VAL A 49 2.64 6.10 -17.99
N ASN A 50 2.03 5.48 -19.01
CA ASN A 50 1.40 4.16 -18.85
C ASN A 50 2.40 3.05 -18.51
N GLY A 51 3.59 3.06 -19.11
CA GLY A 51 4.66 2.12 -18.76
C GLY A 51 5.12 2.29 -17.31
N ALA A 52 5.32 3.53 -16.88
CA ALA A 52 5.65 3.85 -15.49
C ALA A 52 4.52 3.45 -14.52
N TRP A 53 3.26 3.68 -14.90
CA TRP A 53 2.09 3.31 -14.12
C TRP A 53 1.99 1.79 -13.92
N PHE A 54 2.21 1.01 -14.97
CA PHE A 54 2.26 -0.45 -14.88
C PHE A 54 3.34 -0.92 -13.89
N GLY A 55 4.56 -0.38 -13.99
CA GLY A 55 5.63 -0.70 -13.05
C GLY A 55 5.31 -0.31 -11.60
N TRP A 56 4.65 0.83 -11.41
CA TRP A 56 4.20 1.29 -10.10
C TRP A 56 3.15 0.36 -9.49
N GLN A 57 2.18 -0.09 -10.28
CA GLN A 57 1.17 -1.06 -9.84
C GLN A 57 1.81 -2.39 -9.43
N GLU A 58 2.76 -2.92 -10.21
CA GLU A 58 3.46 -4.16 -9.86
C GLU A 58 4.29 -4.00 -8.58
N LYS A 59 4.96 -2.86 -8.39
CA LYS A 59 5.65 -2.55 -7.14
C LYS A 59 4.69 -2.49 -5.96
N ALA A 60 3.54 -1.85 -6.10
CA ALA A 60 2.54 -1.75 -5.06
C ALA A 60 1.95 -3.11 -4.69
N LYS A 61 1.74 -3.99 -5.68
CA LYS A 61 1.34 -5.40 -5.46
C LYS A 61 2.44 -6.19 -4.73
N ALA A 62 3.70 -6.01 -5.10
CA ALA A 62 4.83 -6.69 -4.45
C ALA A 62 5.06 -6.23 -3.00
N GLN A 63 4.69 -4.99 -2.67
CA GLN A 63 4.72 -4.46 -1.31
C GLN A 63 3.45 -4.81 -0.51
N ALA A 64 2.42 -5.34 -1.15
CA ALA A 64 1.23 -5.80 -0.45
C ALA A 64 1.57 -7.02 0.40
N VAL A 65 1.12 -6.99 1.65
CA VAL A 65 1.22 -8.13 2.56
C VAL A 65 0.31 -9.23 2.02
N PRO A 66 0.76 -10.50 1.93
CA PRO A 66 -0.10 -11.61 1.51
C PRO A 66 -1.34 -11.73 2.41
N GLU A 67 -2.45 -12.29 1.89
CA GLU A 67 -3.76 -12.30 2.57
C GLU A 67 -3.75 -12.93 3.97
N ASP A 68 -2.88 -13.91 4.23
CA ASP A 68 -2.74 -14.60 5.53
C ASP A 68 -1.64 -14.01 6.43
N TYR A 69 -1.08 -12.85 6.07
CA TYR A 69 0.03 -12.23 6.76
C TYR A 69 -0.32 -10.79 7.18
N CYS A 70 0.32 -10.32 8.26
CA CYS A 70 0.22 -8.94 8.73
C CYS A 70 1.62 -8.35 8.97
N LEU A 71 1.74 -7.04 8.80
CA LEU A 71 2.97 -6.33 9.18
C LEU A 71 2.87 -5.99 10.67
N VAL A 72 3.89 -6.41 11.40
CA VAL A 72 4.05 -6.06 12.82
C VAL A 72 5.34 -5.28 13.02
N PRO A 73 5.39 -4.34 13.98
CA PRO A 73 6.62 -3.69 14.38
C PRO A 73 7.70 -4.70 14.78
N LYS A 74 8.97 -4.42 14.44
CA LYS A 74 10.11 -5.28 14.84
C LYS A 74 10.25 -5.38 16.37
N VAL A 75 9.84 -4.35 17.09
CA VAL A 75 9.79 -4.32 18.56
C VAL A 75 8.32 -4.15 18.95
N PRO A 76 7.71 -5.09 19.70
CA PRO A 76 6.31 -4.97 20.08
C PRO A 76 6.06 -3.71 20.91
N THR A 77 4.89 -3.10 20.71
CA THR A 77 4.48 -1.94 21.51
C THR A 77 4.05 -2.37 22.91
N GLU A 78 3.99 -1.42 23.84
CA GLU A 78 3.52 -1.69 25.21
C GLU A 78 2.11 -2.32 25.24
N LYS A 79 1.20 -1.83 24.39
CA LYS A 79 -0.16 -2.39 24.26
C LYS A 79 -0.14 -3.85 23.80
N MET A 80 0.76 -4.19 22.87
CA MET A 80 0.95 -5.55 22.37
C MET A 80 1.47 -6.48 23.48
N PHE A 81 2.44 -6.02 24.27
CA PHE A 81 2.96 -6.77 25.42
C PHE A 81 1.88 -7.01 26.49
N GLN A 82 1.13 -5.99 26.87
CA GLN A 82 0.04 -6.12 27.85
C GLN A 82 -1.06 -7.08 27.38
N ALA A 83 -1.40 -7.05 26.09
CA ALA A 83 -2.34 -8.02 25.51
C ALA A 83 -1.80 -9.44 25.58
N TYR A 84 -0.51 -9.63 25.26
CA TYR A 84 0.13 -10.93 25.37
C TYR A 84 0.05 -11.48 26.80
N GLU A 85 0.44 -10.69 27.81
CA GLU A 85 0.44 -11.10 29.22
C GLU A 85 -0.94 -11.46 29.74
N ARG A 86 -1.98 -10.73 29.30
CA ARG A 86 -3.35 -10.95 29.76
C ARG A 86 -3.97 -12.23 29.22
N TYR A 87 -3.65 -12.60 27.98
CA TYR A 87 -4.31 -13.70 27.25
C TYR A 87 -3.42 -14.92 27.04
N SER A 88 -2.18 -14.87 27.51
CA SER A 88 -1.30 -16.02 27.58
C SER A 88 -1.81 -17.06 28.58
N VAL A 89 -1.94 -18.31 28.14
CA VAL A 89 -2.23 -19.44 29.03
C VAL A 89 -0.93 -19.95 29.66
N ALA A 90 -0.96 -20.20 30.98
CA ALA A 90 0.18 -20.72 31.71
C ALA A 90 0.57 -22.16 31.27
N PRO A 91 1.87 -22.52 31.22
CA PRO A 91 3.01 -21.66 31.55
C PRO A 91 3.20 -20.60 30.48
N MET A 92 3.46 -19.38 30.96
CA MET A 92 3.75 -18.19 30.17
C MET A 92 5.05 -18.41 29.37
N SER A 93 4.91 -19.10 28.24
CA SER A 93 5.99 -19.37 27.31
C SER A 93 5.80 -18.50 26.09
N THR A 94 6.89 -18.13 25.43
CA THR A 94 6.91 -17.43 24.14
C THR A 94 6.11 -18.15 23.04
N LEU A 95 5.65 -19.38 23.30
CA LEU A 95 4.85 -20.22 22.41
C LEU A 95 3.34 -20.12 22.64
N SER A 96 2.87 -19.25 23.56
CA SER A 96 1.43 -19.11 23.84
C SER A 96 0.70 -18.58 22.60
N LYS A 97 0.02 -19.47 21.87
CA LYS A 97 -0.74 -19.13 20.65
C LYS A 97 -1.83 -18.09 20.94
N THR A 98 -2.46 -18.16 22.11
CA THR A 98 -3.49 -17.22 22.54
C THR A 98 -2.91 -15.85 22.84
N GLY A 99 -1.76 -15.78 23.53
CA GLY A 99 -1.03 -14.54 23.75
C GLY A 99 -0.56 -13.90 22.44
N TYR A 100 0.00 -14.69 21.53
CA TYR A 100 0.43 -14.21 20.21
C TYR A 100 -0.75 -13.64 19.40
N LYS A 101 -1.89 -14.34 19.35
CA LYS A 101 -3.09 -13.87 18.66
C LYS A 101 -3.58 -12.51 19.22
N ALA A 102 -3.66 -12.39 20.54
CA ALA A 102 -4.06 -11.14 21.20
C ALA A 102 -3.08 -9.98 20.92
N MET A 103 -1.78 -10.28 20.84
CA MET A 103 -0.74 -9.32 20.47
C MET A 103 -0.94 -8.77 19.05
N ILE A 104 -1.25 -9.65 18.07
CA ILE A 104 -1.53 -9.25 16.68
C ILE A 104 -2.81 -8.42 16.60
N GLU A 105 -3.89 -8.85 17.26
CA GLU A 105 -5.17 -8.11 17.30
C GLU A 105 -4.98 -6.70 17.90
N ALA A 106 -4.16 -6.57 18.96
CA ALA A 106 -3.83 -5.28 19.53
C ALA A 106 -3.02 -4.38 18.56
N SER A 107 -2.18 -4.97 17.70
CA SER A 107 -1.42 -4.25 16.68
C SER A 107 -2.33 -3.68 15.58
N GLU A 108 -3.42 -4.37 15.23
CA GLU A 108 -4.36 -3.95 14.18
C GLU A 108 -5.27 -2.80 14.66
N SER A 109 -5.61 -2.77 15.95
CA SER A 109 -6.47 -1.74 16.56
C SER A 109 -5.85 -0.33 16.65
N GLY A 110 -4.58 -0.17 16.29
CA GLY A 110 -3.85 1.10 16.31
C GLY A 110 -3.76 1.83 14.97
N ALA A 111 -4.31 1.27 13.89
CA ALA A 111 -4.25 1.84 12.54
C ALA A 111 -5.29 2.94 12.27
N GLU A 112 -6.16 3.25 13.24
CA GLU A 112 -7.09 4.38 13.19
C GLU A 112 -6.48 5.57 13.95
N GLY A 113 -5.64 6.36 13.27
CA GLY A 113 -5.03 7.58 13.79
C GLY A 113 -4.41 8.44 12.71
#